data_AF-A0A1F5JUT0-F1
#
_entry.id   AF-A0A1F5JUT0-F1
#
_cell.length_a   1.000
_cell.length_b   1.000
_cell.length_c   1.000
_cell.angle_alpha   90.00
_cell.angle_beta   90.00
_cell.angle_gamma   90.00
#
_symmetry.space_group_name_H-M   'P 1'
#
loop_
_entity.id
_entity.type
_entity.pdbx_description
1 polymer ?
#
loop_
_entity_poly.entity_id
_entity_poly.type
_entity_poly.pdbx_seq_one_letter_code
_entity_poly.pdbx_strand_id
1 'polypeptide(L)'
;MKKIILSKEFIFRFIAVVLFIEGITCENYRFLWLLSSGIVLGIYYGWYNDLIWRPTGKLYPLFPYRAHQLWIHIICGIVGSTSLYFLLGVININDQAGTLAKLGLREFILFVVALLAYVGLLPRIIWFFSYAQSIFSKS
;
A
#
# COMPACT_ATOMS: atom_id res chain seq x y z
N MET A 1 0.14 15.42 24.11
CA MET A 1 0.08 16.10 22.79
C MET A 1 1.44 16.32 22.14
N LYS A 2 2.37 17.14 22.70
CA LYS A 2 3.70 17.38 22.08
C LYS A 2 4.48 16.11 21.74
N LYS A 3 4.49 15.10 22.62
CA LYS A 3 5.16 13.81 22.37
C LYS A 3 4.57 13.00 21.19
N ILE A 4 3.27 13.13 20.92
CA ILE A 4 2.60 12.40 19.83
C ILE A 4 2.89 13.08 18.49
N ILE A 5 2.86 14.41 18.45
CA ILE A 5 3.14 15.20 17.24
C ILE A 5 4.60 15.03 16.79
N LEU A 6 5.52 14.83 17.74
CA LEU A 6 6.94 14.59 17.46
C LEU A 6 7.28 13.11 17.25
N SER A 7 6.29 12.22 17.34
CA SER A 7 6.54 10.79 17.14
C SER A 7 6.82 10.53 15.66
N LYS A 8 7.73 9.59 15.38
CA LYS A 8 8.09 9.24 14.00
C LYS A 8 6.86 8.73 13.26
N GLU A 9 6.01 7.96 13.93
CA GLU A 9 4.75 7.42 13.38
C GLU A 9 3.80 8.52 12.92
N PHE A 10 3.64 9.58 13.72
CA PHE A 10 2.80 10.71 13.35
C PHE A 10 3.39 11.44 12.14
N ILE A 11 4.70 11.70 12.14
CA ILE A 11 5.38 12.39 11.04
C ILE A 11 5.23 11.61 9.72
N PHE A 12 5.45 10.29 9.72
CA PHE A 12 5.29 9.46 8.52
C PHE A 12 3.86 9.49 7.97
N ARG A 13 2.85 9.34 8.85
CA ARG A 13 1.44 9.42 8.44
C ARG A 13 1.07 10.81 7.94
N PHE A 14 1.55 11.85 8.61
CA PHE A 14 1.29 13.23 8.22
C PHE A 14 1.89 13.55 6.84
N ILE A 15 3.15 13.19 6.61
CA ILE A 15 3.81 13.35 5.30
C ILE A 15 3.05 12.59 4.22
N ALA A 16 2.67 11.33 4.48
CA ALA A 16 1.87 10.56 3.53
C ALA A 16 0.54 11.24 3.18
N VAL A 17 -0.18 11.78 4.18
CA VAL A 17 -1.45 12.49 3.97
C VAL A 17 -1.24 13.76 3.16
N VAL A 18 -0.19 14.54 3.44
CA VAL A 18 0.13 15.74 2.66
C VAL A 18 0.42 15.37 1.21
N LEU A 19 1.27 14.39 0.96
CA LEU A 19 1.59 13.90 -0.38
C LEU A 19 0.35 13.36 -1.11
N PHE A 20 -0.54 12.68 -0.39
CA PHE A 20 -1.81 12.20 -0.95
C PHE A 20 -2.69 13.36 -1.39
N ILE A 21 -2.89 14.37 -0.53
CA ILE A 21 -3.69 15.55 -0.84
C ILE A 21 -3.11 16.27 -2.05
N GLU A 22 -1.80 16.50 -2.08
CA GLU A 22 -1.10 17.08 -3.24
C GLU A 22 -1.28 16.24 -4.50
N GLY A 23 -1.31 14.91 -4.39
CA GLY A 23 -1.59 14.03 -5.52
C GLY A 23 -3.01 14.18 -6.06
N ILE A 24 -4.00 14.42 -5.20
CA ILE A 24 -5.37 14.70 -5.64
C ILE A 24 -5.46 16.08 -6.30
N THR A 25 -4.81 17.10 -5.73
CA THR A 25 -4.99 18.51 -6.12
C THR A 25 -4.07 18.98 -7.25
N CYS A 26 -2.85 18.44 -7.37
CA CYS A 26 -1.84 18.89 -8.33
C CYS A 26 -1.80 17.99 -9.57
N GLU A 27 -2.36 18.46 -10.69
CA GLU A 27 -2.49 17.66 -11.92
C GLU A 27 -1.15 17.28 -12.56
N ASN A 28 -0.21 18.24 -12.64
CA ASN A 28 1.06 18.07 -13.36
C ASN A 28 1.98 16.98 -12.78
N TYR A 29 1.87 16.72 -11.47
CA TYR A 29 2.71 15.76 -10.76
C TYR A 29 1.90 14.75 -9.95
N ARG A 30 0.60 14.62 -10.25
CA ARG A 30 -0.36 13.75 -9.55
C ARG A 30 0.21 12.36 -9.29
N PHE A 31 0.74 11.71 -10.32
CA PHE A 31 1.28 10.36 -10.17
C PHE A 31 2.47 10.32 -9.19
N LEU A 32 3.40 11.26 -9.27
CA LEU A 32 4.58 11.29 -8.40
C LEU A 32 4.21 11.53 -6.94
N TRP A 33 3.22 12.40 -6.69
CA TRP A 33 2.71 12.68 -5.35
C TRP A 33 1.98 11.47 -4.75
N LEU A 34 1.07 10.86 -5.53
CA LEU A 34 0.38 9.64 -5.11
C LEU A 34 1.35 8.48 -4.86
N LEU A 35 2.32 8.29 -5.76
CA LEU A 35 3.36 7.27 -5.64
C LEU A 35 4.19 7.46 -4.38
N SER A 36 4.63 8.70 -4.13
CA SER A 36 5.42 9.04 -2.94
C SER A 36 4.61 8.81 -1.66
N SER A 37 3.34 9.20 -1.63
CA SER A 37 2.41 8.89 -0.54
C SER A 37 2.32 7.39 -0.26
N GLY A 38 2.10 6.57 -1.30
CA GLY A 38 2.01 5.11 -1.15
C GLY A 38 3.31 4.47 -0.67
N ILE A 39 4.46 4.95 -1.14
CA ILE A 39 5.77 4.47 -0.68
C ILE A 39 5.97 4.81 0.81
N VAL A 40 5.66 6.04 1.22
CA VAL A 40 5.79 6.48 2.62
C VAL A 40 4.88 5.65 3.53
N LEU A 41 3.64 5.36 3.11
CA LEU A 41 2.74 4.45 3.83
C LEU A 41 3.27 3.02 3.85
N GLY A 42 3.81 2.51 2.74
CA GLY A 42 4.40 1.19 2.66
C GLY A 42 5.58 1.02 3.63
N ILE A 43 6.46 2.02 3.71
CA ILE A 43 7.55 2.07 4.68
C ILE A 43 7.00 2.09 6.11
N TYR A 44 6.01 2.95 6.37
CA TYR A 44 5.37 3.07 7.68
C TYR A 44 4.77 1.75 8.15
N TYR A 45 3.94 1.10 7.33
CA TYR A 45 3.31 -0.18 7.68
C TYR A 45 4.33 -1.32 7.74
N GLY A 46 5.33 -1.33 6.86
CA GLY A 46 6.40 -2.33 6.86
C GLY A 46 7.19 -2.31 8.17
N TRP A 47 7.57 -1.12 8.66
CA TRP A 47 8.26 -0.98 9.95
C TRP A 47 7.35 -1.21 11.15
N TYR A 48 6.09 -0.77 11.10
CA TYR A 48 5.17 -0.91 12.22
C TYR A 48 4.62 -2.33 12.38
N ASN A 49 4.43 -3.08 11.27
CA ASN A 49 4.01 -4.49 11.35
C ASN A 49 5.09 -5.40 11.94
N ASP A 50 6.39 -5.10 11.77
CA ASP A 50 7.47 -5.85 12.45
C ASP A 50 7.40 -5.72 13.99
N LEU A 51 6.80 -4.64 14.50
CA LEU A 51 6.61 -4.44 15.93
C LEU A 51 5.39 -5.17 16.49
N ILE A 52 4.24 -5.13 15.81
CA ILE A 52 2.97 -5.70 16.31
C ILE A 52 2.84 -7.18 16.00
N TRP A 53 3.20 -7.59 14.79
CA TRP A 53 2.99 -8.95 14.29
C TRP A 53 4.25 -9.79 14.37
N ARG A 54 5.21 -9.38 15.21
CA ARG A 54 6.40 -10.18 15.48
C ARG A 54 5.91 -11.55 15.97
N PRO A 55 6.11 -12.63 15.20
CA PRO A 55 5.73 -13.95 15.69
C PRO A 55 6.49 -14.20 16.99
N THR A 56 5.76 -14.49 18.07
CA THR A 56 6.32 -14.70 19.43
C THR A 56 7.08 -16.03 19.57
N GLY A 57 7.20 -16.80 18.48
CA GLY A 57 8.03 -17.99 18.39
C GLY A 57 9.42 -17.70 17.80
N LYS A 58 10.37 -18.61 18.03
CA LYS A 58 11.72 -18.60 17.44
C LYS A 58 11.68 -18.77 15.91
N LEU A 59 11.09 -17.83 15.19
CA LEU A 59 11.62 -17.50 13.87
C LEU A 59 12.95 -16.84 14.18
N TYR A 60 14.04 -17.60 14.02
CA TYR A 60 15.41 -17.10 14.05
C TYR A 60 15.48 -15.74 13.35
N PRO A 61 16.44 -14.86 13.69
CA PRO A 61 16.64 -13.58 13.01
C PRO A 61 17.11 -13.81 11.57
N LEU A 62 16.24 -14.38 10.75
CA LEU A 62 16.36 -14.49 9.32
C LEU A 62 16.06 -13.09 8.82
N PHE A 63 17.15 -12.34 8.64
CA PHE A 63 17.25 -11.13 7.85
C PHE A 63 16.31 -11.08 6.61
N PRO A 64 16.01 -12.19 5.88
CA PRO A 64 15.03 -12.16 4.81
C PRO A 64 13.59 -11.82 5.23
N TYR A 65 13.13 -12.15 6.44
CA TYR A 65 11.72 -11.94 6.82
C TYR A 65 11.37 -10.45 6.99
N ARG A 66 12.21 -9.69 7.69
CA ARG A 66 11.99 -8.24 7.90
C ARG A 66 12.09 -7.44 6.62
N ALA A 67 13.10 -7.77 5.81
CA ALA A 67 13.26 -7.17 4.50
C ALA A 67 12.02 -7.47 3.63
N HIS A 68 11.59 -8.74 3.60
CA HIS A 68 10.41 -9.15 2.82
C HIS A 68 9.13 -8.46 3.28
N GLN A 69 8.90 -8.34 4.60
CA GLN A 69 7.76 -7.60 5.14
C GLN A 69 7.79 -6.11 4.75
N LEU A 70 8.95 -5.45 4.81
CA LEU A 70 9.05 -4.06 4.38
C LEU A 70 8.76 -3.92 2.87
N TRP A 71 9.40 -4.77 2.06
CA TRP A 71 9.27 -4.71 0.60
C TRP A 71 7.86 -4.99 0.12
N ILE A 72 7.14 -5.96 0.69
CA ILE A 72 5.76 -6.25 0.27
C ILE A 72 4.81 -5.08 0.55
N HIS A 73 5.01 -4.33 1.63
CA HIS A 73 4.23 -3.13 1.94
C HIS A 73 4.55 -1.98 0.98
N ILE A 74 5.83 -1.79 0.63
CA ILE A 74 6.24 -0.80 -0.38
C ILE A 74 5.64 -1.14 -1.75
N ILE A 75 5.76 -2.40 -2.19
CA ILE A 75 5.20 -2.86 -3.47
C ILE A 75 3.68 -2.66 -3.49
N CYS A 76 2.97 -3.03 -2.43
CA CYS A 76 1.53 -2.80 -2.36
C CYS A 76 1.19 -1.31 -2.37
N GLY A 77 1.98 -0.45 -1.70
CA GLY A 77 1.83 1.00 -1.76
C GLY A 77 1.98 1.55 -3.19
N ILE A 78 2.93 1.04 -3.96
CA ILE A 78 3.12 1.38 -5.39
C ILE A 78 1.91 0.93 -6.21
N VAL A 79 1.47 -0.32 -6.03
CA VAL A 79 0.30 -0.89 -6.73
C VAL A 79 -0.95 -0.07 -6.41
N GLY A 80 -1.21 0.25 -5.14
CA GLY A 80 -2.35 1.06 -4.73
C GLY A 80 -2.32 2.48 -5.30
N SER A 81 -1.15 3.11 -5.31
CA SER A 81 -0.98 4.46 -5.89
C SER A 81 -1.21 4.47 -7.39
N THR A 82 -0.75 3.42 -8.06
CA THR A 82 -1.00 3.19 -9.47
C THR A 82 -2.49 3.01 -9.73
N SER A 83 -3.16 2.12 -8.99
CA SER A 83 -4.61 1.90 -9.11
C SER A 83 -5.42 3.19 -8.88
N LEU A 84 -5.03 4.00 -7.89
CA LEU A 84 -5.68 5.27 -7.62
C LEU A 84 -5.46 6.29 -8.75
N TYR A 85 -4.26 6.34 -9.33
CA TYR A 85 -3.99 7.18 -10.49
C TYR A 85 -4.88 6.84 -11.69
N PHE A 86 -5.10 5.54 -11.95
CA PHE A 86 -6.03 5.08 -12.97
C PHE A 86 -7.49 5.47 -12.66
N LEU A 87 -7.92 5.37 -11.40
CA LEU A 87 -9.28 5.77 -10.97
C LEU A 87 -9.55 7.26 -11.14
N LEU A 88 -8.53 8.10 -10.90
CA LEU A 88 -8.64 9.56 -11.06
C LEU A 88 -8.64 10.02 -12.53
N GLY A 89 -8.77 9.09 -13.49
CA GLY A 89 -9.13 9.40 -14.86
C GLY A 89 -8.05 10.03 -15.72
N VAL A 90 -6.79 9.85 -15.35
CA VAL A 90 -5.67 10.40 -16.12
C VAL A 90 -5.40 9.61 -17.42
N ILE A 91 -6.09 8.48 -17.62
CA ILE A 91 -6.13 7.80 -18.91
C ILE A 91 -7.49 8.06 -19.58
N ASN A 92 -7.45 9.01 -20.51
CA ASN A 92 -8.52 9.40 -21.43
C ASN A 92 -9.83 9.84 -20.76
N ILE A 93 -9.92 11.15 -20.47
CA ILE A 93 -11.08 11.85 -19.90
C ILE A 93 -12.38 11.58 -20.71
N ASN A 94 -12.27 11.18 -21.98
CA ASN A 94 -13.41 10.97 -22.86
C ASN A 94 -14.02 9.56 -22.79
N ASP A 95 -13.30 8.54 -22.32
CA ASP A 95 -13.81 7.15 -22.18
C ASP A 95 -12.97 6.33 -21.17
N GLN A 96 -13.02 6.73 -19.89
CA GLN A 96 -12.37 5.99 -18.80
C GLN A 96 -12.86 4.54 -18.72
N ALA A 97 -14.18 4.34 -18.79
CA ALA A 97 -14.80 3.03 -18.63
C ALA A 97 -14.38 2.05 -19.74
N GLY A 98 -14.36 2.50 -21.00
CA GLY A 98 -13.91 1.68 -22.13
C GLY A 98 -12.41 1.41 -22.10
N THR A 99 -11.59 2.34 -21.62
CA THR A 99 -10.14 2.11 -21.48
C THR A 99 -9.81 1.12 -20.37
N LEU A 100 -10.49 1.23 -19.21
CA LEU A 100 -10.35 0.30 -18.10
C LEU A 100 -10.85 -1.11 -18.47
N ALA A 101 -11.99 -1.20 -19.16
CA ALA A 101 -12.52 -2.47 -19.66
C ALA A 101 -11.57 -3.18 -20.64
N LYS A 102 -10.90 -2.44 -21.53
CA LYS A 102 -9.88 -3.00 -22.45
C LYS A 102 -8.67 -3.60 -21.73
N LEU A 103 -8.33 -3.07 -20.56
CA LEU A 103 -7.26 -3.59 -19.71
C LEU A 103 -7.72 -4.76 -18.81
N GLY A 104 -8.99 -5.17 -18.92
CA GLY A 104 -9.58 -6.20 -18.05
C GLY A 104 -9.75 -5.74 -16.59
N LEU A 105 -9.55 -4.46 -16.30
CA LEU A 105 -9.60 -3.89 -14.95
C LEU A 105 -10.92 -3.15 -14.78
N ARG A 106 -11.75 -3.60 -13.83
CA ARG A 106 -12.97 -2.87 -13.45
C ARG A 106 -12.62 -1.80 -12.42
N GLU A 107 -13.29 -0.65 -12.47
CA GLU A 107 -13.16 0.43 -11.49
C GLU A 107 -13.27 -0.07 -10.04
N PHE A 108 -14.23 -0.97 -9.79
CA PHE A 108 -14.39 -1.61 -8.50
C PHE A 108 -13.12 -2.33 -8.02
N ILE A 109 -12.44 -3.07 -8.90
CA ILE A 109 -11.21 -3.80 -8.55
C ILE A 109 -10.10 -2.80 -8.23
N LEU A 110 -9.94 -1.76 -9.04
CA LEU A 110 -8.96 -0.72 -8.79
C LEU A 110 -9.21 0.00 -7.46
N PHE A 111 -10.49 0.27 -7.14
CA PHE A 111 -10.86 0.89 -5.87
C PHE A 111 -10.52 0.00 -4.69
N VAL A 112 -10.87 -1.28 -4.76
CA VAL A 112 -10.54 -2.26 -3.72
C VAL A 112 -9.02 -2.37 -3.54
N VAL A 113 -8.25 -2.47 -4.63
CA VAL A 113 -6.79 -2.55 -4.57
C VAL A 113 -6.19 -1.27 -3.97
N ALA A 114 -6.62 -0.09 -4.42
CA ALA A 114 -6.16 1.19 -3.90
C ALA A 114 -6.45 1.33 -2.40
N LEU A 115 -7.67 1.03 -1.99
CA LEU A 115 -8.10 1.08 -0.58
C LEU A 115 -7.25 0.14 0.27
N LEU A 116 -7.20 -1.15 -0.08
CA LEU A 116 -6.51 -2.16 0.70
C LEU A 116 -5.00 -1.90 0.79
N ALA A 117 -4.39 -1.37 -0.27
CA ALA A 117 -2.99 -0.97 -0.27
C ALA A 117 -2.72 0.19 0.70
N TYR A 118 -3.54 1.25 0.66
CA TYR A 118 -3.37 2.45 1.49
C TYR A 118 -3.65 2.22 2.98
N VAL A 119 -4.53 1.27 3.32
CA VAL A 119 -4.75 0.85 4.72
C VAL A 119 -3.79 -0.25 5.18
N GLY A 120 -2.86 -0.69 4.32
CA GLY A 120 -1.89 -1.73 4.63
C GLY A 120 -2.50 -3.14 4.80
N LEU A 121 -3.73 -3.36 4.32
CA LEU A 121 -4.42 -4.66 4.38
C LEU A 121 -4.05 -5.57 3.20
N LEU A 122 -3.75 -5.01 2.02
CA LEU A 122 -3.38 -5.79 0.84
C LEU A 122 -2.14 -6.69 1.09
N PRO A 123 -1.03 -6.17 1.66
CA PRO A 123 0.09 -7.02 2.07
C PRO A 123 -0.31 -8.15 3.02
N ARG A 124 -1.25 -7.90 3.94
CA ARG A 124 -1.70 -8.88 4.94
C ARG A 124 -2.52 -9.99 4.31
N ILE A 125 -3.37 -9.65 3.34
CA ILE A 125 -4.13 -10.63 2.58
C ILE A 125 -3.18 -11.53 1.78
N ILE A 126 -2.20 -10.94 1.08
CA ILE A 126 -1.19 -11.69 0.32
C ILE A 126 -0.40 -12.60 1.25
N TRP A 127 0.02 -12.08 2.42
CA TRP A 127 0.72 -12.87 3.43
C TRP A 127 -0.16 -14.03 3.92
N PHE A 128 -1.40 -13.76 4.31
CA PHE A 128 -2.34 -14.80 4.76
C PHE A 128 -2.47 -15.91 3.72
N PHE A 129 -2.69 -15.59 2.44
CA PHE A 129 -2.80 -16.60 1.38
C PHE A 129 -1.49 -17.36 1.12
N SER A 130 -0.34 -16.67 1.16
CA SER A 130 0.97 -17.30 0.95
C SER A 130 1.31 -18.31 2.04
N TYR A 131 0.88 -18.09 3.28
CA TYR A 131 1.15 -19.00 4.40
C TYR A 131 -0.01 -19.97 4.68
N ALA A 132 -1.26 -19.62 4.35
CA ALA A 132 -2.41 -20.51 4.48
C ALA A 132 -2.28 -21.75 3.60
N GLN A 133 -1.60 -21.68 2.45
CA GLN A 133 -1.28 -22.86 1.65
C GLN A 133 -0.54 -23.94 2.44
N SER A 134 0.30 -23.58 3.41
CA SER A 134 0.99 -24.54 4.28
C SER A 134 0.09 -25.20 5.33
N ILE A 135 -1.07 -24.60 5.63
CA ILE A 135 -2.08 -25.10 6.56
C ILE A 135 -3.00 -26.08 5.83
N PHE A 136 -3.36 -25.80 4.58
CA PHE A 136 -4.22 -26.66 3.76
C PHE A 136 -3.47 -27.77 3.00
N SER A 137 -2.15 -27.69 2.85
CA SER A 137 -1.35 -28.77 2.26
C SER A 137 -1.03 -29.93 3.23
N LYS A 138 -1.41 -29.78 4.51
CA LYS A 138 -1.24 -30.80 5.56
C LYS A 138 -2.53 -31.57 5.89
N SER A 139 -3.62 -31.36 5.13
CA SER A 139 -4.85 -32.15 5.23
C SER A 139 -4.87 -33.25 4.19
#